data_AF-D2PKF8-F1
#
_entry.id   AF-D2PKF8-F1
#
_cell.length_a   1.000
_cell.length_b   1.000
_cell.length_c   1.000
_cell.angle_alpha   90.00
_cell.angle_beta   90.00
_cell.angle_gamma   90.00
#
_symmetry.space_group_name_H-M   'P 1'
#
loop_
_entity.id
_entity.type
_entity.pdbx_description
1 polymer ?
#
loop_
_entity_poly.entity_id
_entity_poly.type
_entity_poly.pdbx_seq_one_letter_code
_entity_poly.pdbx_strand_id
1 'polypeptide(L)'
;MPDHDAVVRARVALSYEACELAEAAAAAVPAATHELAAAAAVLEATTRYVQAVLRHARLQGTSWREISDALGCPEQQLRDQQAATGETADWWRDHLLREPFEAASDLDDWVRRHLDSDFGPAPVSGVLSGRTPYR
;
A
#
# COMPACT_ATOMS: atom_id res chain seq x y z
N MET A 1 6.54 -0.25 22.75
CA MET A 1 7.17 0.20 21.50
C MET A 1 6.39 -0.39 20.34
N PRO A 2 6.13 0.37 19.26
CA PRO A 2 5.48 -0.19 18.08
C PRO A 2 6.30 -1.36 17.53
N ASP A 3 5.60 -2.39 17.03
CA ASP A 3 6.22 -3.52 16.36
C ASP A 3 6.83 -3.02 15.03
N HIS A 4 8.12 -2.70 15.08
CA HIS A 4 8.86 -2.13 13.96
C HIS A 4 8.78 -3.04 12.72
N ASP A 5 8.78 -4.36 12.92
CA ASP A 5 8.65 -5.32 11.83
C ASP A 5 7.25 -5.28 11.20
N ALA A 6 6.20 -5.14 12.00
CA ALA A 6 4.84 -4.94 11.48
C ALA A 6 4.69 -3.60 10.74
N VAL A 7 5.32 -2.54 11.26
CA VAL A 7 5.34 -1.21 10.62
C VAL A 7 6.00 -1.26 9.25
N VAL A 8 7.17 -1.90 9.14
CA VAL A 8 7.90 -2.03 7.88
C VAL A 8 7.13 -2.89 6.88
N ARG A 9 6.59 -4.04 7.29
CA ARG A 9 5.73 -4.85 6.41
C ARG A 9 4.49 -4.08 5.95
N ALA A 10 3.87 -3.29 6.82
CA ALA A 10 2.74 -2.44 6.44
C ALA A 10 3.13 -1.35 5.44
N ARG A 11 4.36 -0.82 5.50
CA ARG A 11 4.87 0.14 4.53
C ARG A 11 5.07 -0.49 3.14
N VAL A 12 5.59 -1.72 3.09
CA VAL A 12 5.73 -2.47 1.83
C VAL A 12 4.35 -2.79 1.24
N ALA A 13 3.42 -3.27 2.06
CA ALA A 13 2.03 -3.50 1.64
C ALA A 13 1.37 -2.23 1.08
N LEU A 14 1.54 -1.09 1.76
CA LEU A 14 1.06 0.21 1.29
C LEU A 14 1.64 0.59 -0.08
N SER A 15 2.92 0.31 -0.31
CA SER A 15 3.58 0.63 -1.57
C SER A 15 3.04 -0.23 -2.72
N TYR A 16 2.71 -1.49 -2.46
CA TYR A 16 2.03 -2.36 -3.43
C TYR A 16 0.63 -1.88 -3.78
N GLU A 17 -0.20 -1.53 -2.79
CA GLU A 17 -1.56 -1.04 -3.10
C GLU A 17 -1.52 0.29 -3.88
N ALA A 18 -0.46 1.10 -3.70
CA ALA A 18 -0.24 2.30 -4.51
C ALA A 18 0.10 1.96 -5.97
N CYS A 19 0.94 0.95 -6.18
CA CYS A 19 1.27 0.39 -7.49
C CYS A 19 0.01 -0.14 -8.19
N GLU A 20 -0.77 -0.97 -7.51
CA GLU A 20 -2.04 -1.51 -8.03
C GLU A 20 -3.04 -0.42 -8.41
N LEU A 21 -3.17 0.62 -7.58
CA LEU A 21 -4.01 1.77 -7.89
C LEU A 21 -3.51 2.51 -9.13
N ALA A 22 -2.20 2.71 -9.25
CA ALA A 22 -1.60 3.35 -10.42
C ALA A 22 -1.83 2.51 -11.70
N GLU A 23 -1.72 1.18 -11.62
CA GLU A 23 -2.00 0.27 -12.74
C GLU A 23 -3.48 0.29 -13.14
N ALA A 24 -4.39 0.22 -12.17
CA ALA A 24 -5.83 0.32 -12.42
C ALA A 24 -6.21 1.67 -13.05
N ALA A 25 -5.64 2.77 -12.55
CA ALA A 25 -5.85 4.10 -13.11
C ALA A 25 -5.29 4.20 -14.54
N ALA A 26 -4.06 3.72 -14.77
CA ALA A 26 -3.44 3.73 -16.09
C ALA A 26 -4.24 2.91 -17.11
N ALA A 27 -4.78 1.75 -16.72
CA ALA A 27 -5.65 0.93 -17.56
C ALA A 27 -6.97 1.64 -17.92
N ALA A 28 -7.43 2.57 -17.09
CA ALA A 28 -8.64 3.36 -17.32
C ALA A 28 -8.42 4.62 -18.17
N VAL A 29 -7.17 5.05 -18.42
CA VAL A 29 -6.85 6.25 -19.21
C VAL A 29 -7.16 6.11 -20.71
N PRO A 30 -6.77 5.02 -21.39
CA PRO A 30 -7.27 4.76 -22.74
C PRO A 30 -8.79 4.72 -22.73
N ALA A 31 -9.43 5.03 -23.86
CA ALA A 31 -10.87 4.83 -24.01
C ALA A 31 -11.20 3.35 -23.78
N ALA A 32 -11.62 3.02 -22.57
CA ALA A 32 -11.87 1.66 -22.16
C ALA A 32 -13.13 1.16 -22.86
N THR A 33 -13.09 -0.06 -23.39
CA THR A 33 -14.28 -0.70 -23.98
C THR A 33 -15.42 -0.85 -22.97
N HIS A 34 -15.09 -0.85 -21.67
CA HIS A 34 -16.02 -0.99 -20.56
C HIS A 34 -15.72 0.02 -19.44
N GLU A 35 -16.14 1.27 -19.62
CA GLU A 35 -15.87 2.37 -18.66
C GLU A 35 -16.35 2.08 -17.23
N LEU A 36 -17.51 1.44 -17.06
CA LEU A 36 -18.02 1.07 -15.73
C LEU A 36 -17.15 0.03 -15.01
N ALA A 37 -16.62 -0.95 -15.75
CA ALA A 37 -15.73 -1.95 -15.18
C ALA A 37 -14.38 -1.34 -14.78
N ALA A 38 -13.86 -0.42 -15.61
CA ALA A 38 -12.66 0.34 -15.29
C ALA A 38 -12.86 1.21 -14.03
N ALA A 39 -13.99 1.92 -13.93
CA ALA A 39 -14.33 2.71 -12.75
C ALA A 39 -14.45 1.84 -11.48
N ALA A 40 -15.08 0.66 -11.59
CA ALA A 40 -15.17 -0.29 -10.48
C ALA A 40 -13.78 -0.77 -10.01
N ALA A 41 -12.90 -1.13 -10.94
CA ALA A 41 -11.53 -1.55 -10.63
C ALA A 41 -10.72 -0.44 -9.93
N VAL A 42 -10.84 0.80 -10.38
CA VAL A 42 -10.19 1.95 -9.74
C VAL A 42 -10.74 2.19 -8.33
N LEU A 43 -12.05 2.10 -8.13
CA LEU A 43 -12.68 2.26 -6.81
C LEU A 43 -12.26 1.14 -5.83
N GLU A 44 -12.15 -0.09 -6.32
CA GLU A 44 -11.66 -1.22 -5.55
C GLU A 44 -10.19 -1.02 -5.14
N ALA A 45 -9.31 -0.68 -6.09
CA ALA A 45 -7.90 -0.40 -5.80
C ALA A 45 -7.73 0.80 -4.84
N THR A 46 -8.56 1.83 -4.99
CA THR A 46 -8.58 2.98 -4.05
C THR A 46 -8.95 2.54 -2.65
N THR A 47 -9.96 1.67 -2.51
CA THR A 47 -10.40 1.15 -1.21
C THR A 47 -9.26 0.36 -0.55
N ARG A 48 -8.59 -0.52 -1.30
CA ARG A 48 -7.42 -1.28 -0.81
C ARG A 48 -6.29 -0.36 -0.35
N TYR A 49 -5.98 0.67 -1.14
CA TYR A 49 -4.96 1.66 -0.80
C TYR A 49 -5.29 2.40 0.50
N VAL A 50 -6.52 2.91 0.65
CA VAL A 50 -6.96 3.59 1.88
C VAL A 50 -6.84 2.66 3.08
N GLN A 51 -7.27 1.41 2.98
CA GLN A 51 -7.13 0.43 4.05
C GLN A 51 -5.67 0.19 4.46
N ALA A 52 -4.75 0.11 3.49
CA ALA A 52 -3.33 -0.04 3.76
C ALA A 52 -2.72 1.21 4.43
N VAL A 53 -3.13 2.42 4.03
CA VAL A 53 -2.74 3.69 4.68
C VAL A 53 -3.19 3.68 6.14
N LEU A 54 -4.47 3.37 6.40
CA LEU A 54 -5.04 3.33 7.74
C LEU A 54 -4.27 2.34 8.62
N ARG A 55 -4.03 1.12 8.14
CA ARG A 55 -3.26 0.10 8.87
C ARG A 55 -1.85 0.58 9.19
N HIS A 56 -1.14 1.16 8.22
CA HIS A 56 0.22 1.67 8.44
C HIS A 56 0.24 2.81 9.46
N ALA A 57 -0.66 3.80 9.32
CA ALA A 57 -0.78 4.92 10.24
C ALA A 57 -1.09 4.47 11.68
N ARG A 58 -1.98 3.48 11.83
CA ARG A 58 -2.32 2.89 13.14
C ARG A 58 -1.15 2.16 13.78
N LEU A 59 -0.36 1.41 13.01
CA LEU A 59 0.85 0.74 13.51
C LEU A 59 1.96 1.73 13.92
N GLN A 60 2.01 2.90 13.27
CA GLN A 60 2.89 4.02 13.66
C GLN A 60 2.41 4.77 14.92
N GLY A 61 1.23 4.43 15.44
CA GLY A 61 0.66 5.08 16.63
C GLY A 61 -0.21 6.30 16.34
N THR A 62 -0.44 6.65 15.07
CA THR A 62 -1.31 7.77 14.67
C THR A 62 -2.73 7.53 15.18
N SER A 63 -3.31 8.49 15.89
CA SER A 63 -4.65 8.39 16.44
C SER A 63 -5.72 8.50 15.36
N TRP A 64 -6.93 7.98 15.63
CA TRP A 64 -8.06 8.11 14.71
C TRP A 64 -8.43 9.57 14.42
N ARG A 65 -8.28 10.45 15.42
CA ARG A 65 -8.51 11.89 15.27
C ARG A 65 -7.55 12.52 14.26
N GLU A 66 -6.25 12.27 14.41
CA GLU A 66 -5.24 12.80 13.48
C GLU A 66 -5.46 12.31 12.05
N ILE A 67 -5.85 11.04 11.88
CA ILE A 67 -6.19 10.48 10.56
C ILE A 67 -7.45 11.13 9.99
N SER A 68 -8.50 11.29 10.81
CA SER A 68 -9.75 11.96 10.45
C SER A 68 -9.51 13.39 10.00
N ASP A 69 -8.69 14.15 10.74
CA ASP A 69 -8.34 15.53 10.43
C ASP A 69 -7.55 15.62 9.12
N ALA A 70 -6.60 14.69 8.89
CA ALA A 70 -5.80 14.66 7.67
C ALA A 70 -6.60 14.28 6.42
N LEU A 71 -7.57 13.37 6.54
CA LEU A 71 -8.38 12.88 5.42
C LEU A 71 -9.71 13.64 5.25
N GLY A 72 -10.05 14.55 6.16
CA GLY A 72 -11.32 15.30 6.14
C GLY A 72 -12.57 14.41 6.22
N CYS A 73 -12.45 13.20 6.78
CA CYS A 73 -13.50 12.19 6.83
C CYS A 73 -13.84 11.84 8.28
N PRO A 74 -15.12 11.55 8.63
CA PRO A 74 -15.48 11.19 10.00
C PRO A 74 -14.75 9.93 10.51
N GLU A 75 -14.33 9.92 11.78
CA GLU A 75 -13.66 8.77 12.40
C GLU A 75 -14.44 7.45 12.21
N GLN A 76 -15.76 7.48 12.29
CA GLN A 76 -16.60 6.28 12.16
C GLN A 76 -16.47 5.67 10.75
N GLN A 77 -16.48 6.50 9.70
CA GLN A 77 -16.32 6.04 8.33
C GLN A 77 -14.95 5.36 8.13
N LEU A 78 -13.89 5.93 8.71
CA LEU A 78 -12.54 5.37 8.61
C LEU A 78 -12.41 4.04 9.36
N ARG A 79 -13.10 3.91 10.51
CA ARG A 79 -13.16 2.65 11.26
C ARG A 79 -13.92 1.58 10.50
N ASP A 80 -15.05 1.93 9.90
CA ASP A 80 -15.86 1.01 9.09
C ASP A 80 -15.05 0.56 7.86
N GLN A 81 -14.33 1.47 7.20
CA GLN A 81 -13.43 1.14 6.09
C GLN A 81 -12.29 0.20 6.51
N GLN A 82 -11.69 0.42 7.69
CA GLN A 82 -10.66 -0.48 8.21
C GLN A 82 -11.22 -1.84 8.63
N ALA A 83 -12.46 -1.89 9.13
CA ALA A 83 -13.12 -3.13 9.55
C ALA A 83 -13.64 -3.96 8.36
N ALA A 84 -14.01 -3.30 7.26
CA ALA A 84 -14.47 -3.92 6.02
C ALA A 84 -13.38 -4.69 5.25
N THR A 85 -12.20 -4.91 5.83
CA THR A 85 -11.19 -5.84 5.33
C THR A 85 -11.70 -7.29 5.40
N GLY A 86 -12.65 -7.62 4.53
CA GLY A 86 -13.02 -8.99 4.21
C GLY A 86 -12.13 -9.51 3.08
N GLU A 87 -11.32 -10.53 3.38
CA GLU A 87 -10.84 -11.59 2.48
C GLU A 87 -10.27 -11.25 1.09
N THR A 88 -9.92 -10.01 0.75
CA THR A 88 -9.28 -9.70 -0.54
C THR A 88 -7.75 -9.81 -0.50
N ALA A 89 -7.23 -10.80 0.24
CA ALA A 89 -5.84 -11.16 0.06
C ALA A 89 -5.60 -12.59 0.48
N ASP A 90 -5.29 -13.41 -0.52
CA ASP A 90 -4.56 -14.63 -0.22
C ASP A 90 -3.17 -14.53 -0.80
N TRP A 91 -3.00 -14.34 -2.11
CA TRP A 91 -1.66 -14.54 -2.68
C TRP A 91 -0.64 -13.45 -2.31
N TRP A 92 -0.94 -12.15 -2.49
CA TRP A 92 0.07 -11.10 -2.25
C TRP A 92 0.39 -10.90 -0.76
N ARG A 93 -0.62 -10.95 0.13
CA ARG A 93 -0.35 -10.84 1.58
C ARG A 93 0.36 -12.08 2.11
N ASP A 94 0.03 -13.28 1.61
CA ASP A 94 0.79 -14.48 1.94
C ASP A 94 2.23 -14.37 1.42
N HIS A 95 2.42 -13.93 0.17
CA HIS A 95 3.75 -13.70 -0.41
C HIS A 95 4.55 -12.67 0.39
N LEU A 96 3.97 -11.52 0.77
CA LEU A 96 4.63 -10.53 1.63
C LEU A 96 4.98 -11.08 3.02
N LEU A 97 4.14 -11.96 3.58
CA LEU A 97 4.41 -12.57 4.89
C LEU A 97 5.51 -13.63 4.81
N ARG A 98 5.57 -14.38 3.70
CA ARG A 98 6.55 -15.45 3.47
C ARG A 98 7.89 -14.92 3.00
N GLU A 99 7.89 -14.01 2.04
CA GLU A 99 9.04 -13.54 1.25
C GLU A 99 9.06 -11.99 1.17
N PRO A 100 9.17 -11.28 2.31
CA PRO A 100 9.04 -9.82 2.34
C PRO A 100 10.10 -9.08 1.50
N PHE A 101 11.31 -9.63 1.37
CA PHE A 101 12.38 -9.03 0.57
C PHE A 101 12.15 -9.16 -0.93
N GLU A 102 11.57 -10.28 -1.38
CA GLU A 102 11.22 -10.51 -2.78
C GLU A 102 10.08 -9.57 -3.17
N ALA A 103 9.01 -9.54 -2.37
CA ALA A 103 7.91 -8.59 -2.50
C ALA A 103 8.39 -7.12 -2.60
N ALA A 104 9.37 -6.72 -1.81
CA ALA A 104 9.91 -5.36 -1.88
C ALA A 104 10.82 -5.13 -3.10
N SER A 105 11.51 -6.16 -3.59
CA SER A 105 12.34 -6.08 -4.80
C SER A 105 11.49 -5.96 -6.05
N ASP A 106 10.37 -6.68 -6.12
CA ASP A 106 9.38 -6.54 -7.20
C ASP A 106 8.84 -5.10 -7.30
N LEU A 107 8.65 -4.45 -6.15
CA LEU A 107 8.26 -3.05 -6.09
C LEU A 107 9.38 -2.09 -6.54
N ASP A 108 10.64 -2.40 -6.24
CA ASP A 108 11.78 -1.64 -6.79
C ASP A 108 11.78 -1.69 -8.32
N ASP A 109 11.54 -2.88 -8.89
CA ASP A 109 11.45 -3.07 -10.33
C ASP A 109 10.24 -2.36 -10.95
N TRP A 110 9.11 -2.32 -10.24
CA TRP A 110 7.97 -1.51 -10.66
C TRP A 110 8.30 -0.02 -10.69
N VAL A 111 8.92 0.52 -9.64
CA VAL A 111 9.31 1.94 -9.54
C VAL A 111 10.22 2.34 -10.70
N ARG A 112 11.25 1.54 -10.98
CA ARG A 112 12.21 1.80 -12.07
C ARG A 112 11.56 1.83 -13.46
N ARG A 113 10.49 1.06 -13.67
CA ARG A 113 9.79 1.01 -14.96
C ARG A 113 8.84 2.19 -15.18
N HIS A 114 8.33 2.81 -14.12
CA HIS A 114 7.22 3.76 -14.21
C HIS A 114 7.56 5.19 -13.80
N LEU A 115 8.60 5.40 -13.01
CA LEU A 115 8.97 6.73 -12.53
C LEU A 115 10.32 7.15 -13.12
N ASP A 116 10.33 8.29 -13.81
CA ASP A 116 11.55 8.92 -14.34
C ASP A 116 12.23 9.75 -13.25
N SER A 117 12.75 9.07 -12.23
CA SER A 117 13.39 9.69 -11.07
C SER A 117 14.46 8.76 -10.48
N ASP A 118 15.58 9.35 -10.06
CA ASP A 118 16.67 8.61 -9.44
C ASP A 118 16.40 8.40 -7.94
N PHE A 119 15.88 7.22 -7.61
CA PHE A 119 15.64 6.81 -6.23
C PHE A 119 16.78 5.96 -5.63
N GLY A 120 17.93 5.89 -6.31
CA GLY A 120 18.98 4.94 -5.98
C GLY A 120 18.58 3.48 -6.23
N PRO A 121 19.42 2.51 -5.81
CA PRO A 121 19.25 1.13 -6.25
C PRO A 121 18.12 0.37 -5.54
N ALA A 122 17.58 0.82 -4.41
CA ALA A 122 16.64 0.03 -3.60
C ALA A 122 15.58 0.90 -2.88
N PRO A 123 14.70 1.60 -3.62
CA PRO A 123 13.74 2.55 -3.05
C PRO A 123 12.78 1.96 -2.01
N VAL A 124 12.44 0.69 -2.13
CA VAL A 124 11.49 -0.05 -1.28
C VAL A 124 12.22 -1.14 -0.49
N SER A 125 13.01 -2.00 -1.14
CA SER A 125 13.72 -3.10 -0.46
C SER A 125 14.82 -2.62 0.50
N GLY A 126 15.36 -1.40 0.28
CA GLY A 126 16.30 -0.76 1.19
C GLY A 126 15.71 -0.51 2.58
N VAL A 127 14.39 -0.27 2.69
CA VAL A 127 13.68 -0.05 3.96
C VAL A 127 13.69 -1.33 4.82
N LEU A 128 13.62 -2.50 4.20
CA LEU A 128 13.76 -3.78 4.89
C LEU A 128 15.22 -4.04 5.31
N SER A 129 16.19 -3.59 4.50
CA SER A 129 17.62 -3.77 4.74
C SER A 129 18.18 -2.85 5.83
N GLY A 130 17.50 -1.73 6.11
CA GLY A 130 17.73 -0.90 7.31
C GLY A 130 17.53 -1.66 8.63
N ARG A 131 17.02 -2.91 8.61
CA ARG A 131 16.95 -3.84 9.76
C ARG A 131 18.31 -4.38 10.21
N THR A 132 19.42 -3.91 9.66
CA THR A 132 20.75 -4.18 10.22
C THR A 132 21.26 -3.00 11.03
N PRO A 133 20.89 -2.83 12.31
CA PRO A 133 21.91 -2.45 13.28
C PRO A 133 22.75 -3.72 13.50
N TYR A 134 23.97 -3.74 12.97
CA TYR A 134 25.19 -4.45 13.41
C TYR A 134 26.10 -4.61 12.18
N ARG A 135 27.33 -4.09 12.15
CA ARG A 135 28.31 -3.80 13.22
C ARG A 135 29.04 -2.48 13.02
#